data_AF-A0A7K7VQW6-F1
#
_entry.id   AF-A0A7K7VQW6-F1
#
_cell.length_a   1.000
_cell.length_b   1.000
_cell.length_c   1.000
_cell.angle_alpha   90.00
_cell.angle_beta   90.00
_cell.angle_gamma   90.00
#
_symmetry.space_group_name_H-M   'P 1'
#
loop_
_entity.id
_entity.type
_entity.pdbx_description
1 polymer ?
#
loop_
_entity_poly.entity_id
_entity_poly.type
_entity_poly.pdbx_seq_one_letter_code
_entity_poly.pdbx_strand_id
1 'polypeptide(L)'
;QEGIGLDAVNDAFLLESTVYRLLKRHCGQQPYYVHLLELFLQTSYQTELGQALDLITAPVDRVDLERFSEQRYKAIVKYKTAFYSFYLPVAAAMYMAGIDSEEEHANARAILLEMGEFFQVQDDYLDCFGDPEVTGKVGTDIQDNKCSWLVVECLRRVTPEQRRLLEENYGRKEPEKVARVKELYERVGLRAAFEAYEERSYARLQELVARHARRLPPGIFLDLARKIYKRQK
;
A
#
# COMPACT_ATOMS: atom_id res chain seq x y z
N GLN A 1 -18.38 11.69 11.70
CA GLN A 1 -18.64 12.34 13.00
C GLN A 1 -19.71 13.39 12.80
N GLU A 2 -20.63 13.51 13.75
CA GLU A 2 -21.63 14.58 13.75
C GLU A 2 -20.92 15.94 13.73
N GLY A 3 -21.36 16.86 12.86
CA GLY A 3 -20.76 18.20 12.74
C GLY A 3 -19.58 18.36 11.77
N ILE A 4 -19.07 17.31 11.13
CA ILE A 4 -18.04 17.42 10.07
C ILE A 4 -18.67 17.29 8.67
N GLY A 5 -19.49 16.25 8.45
CA GLY A 5 -20.14 16.02 7.16
C GLY A 5 -19.17 15.93 5.99
N LEU A 6 -19.56 16.48 4.84
CA LEU A 6 -18.73 16.54 3.63
C LEU A 6 -17.76 17.74 3.62
N ASP A 7 -17.79 18.61 4.64
CA ASP A 7 -16.80 19.68 4.79
C ASP A 7 -15.39 19.11 4.99
N ALA A 8 -15.30 17.85 5.44
CA ALA A 8 -14.07 17.04 5.47
C ALA A 8 -13.30 17.02 4.14
N VAL A 9 -13.99 17.19 2.99
CA VAL A 9 -13.33 17.27 1.68
C VAL A 9 -12.49 18.54 1.59
N ASN A 10 -13.00 19.68 2.07
CA ASN A 10 -12.24 20.92 2.13
C ASN A 10 -11.12 20.85 3.18
N ASP A 11 -11.38 20.20 4.32
CA ASP A 11 -10.35 20.00 5.35
C ASP A 11 -9.15 19.21 4.80
N ALA A 12 -9.37 18.23 3.92
CA ALA A 12 -8.29 17.51 3.25
C ALA A 12 -7.43 18.43 2.37
N PHE A 13 -8.03 19.36 1.63
CA PHE A 13 -7.28 20.37 0.85
C PHE A 13 -6.48 21.33 1.73
N LEU A 14 -7.00 21.68 2.91
CA LEU A 14 -6.28 22.49 3.89
C LEU A 14 -5.07 21.76 4.49
N LEU A 15 -5.21 20.45 4.75
CA LEU A 15 -4.11 19.60 5.19
C LEU A 15 -3.00 19.52 4.14
N GLU A 16 -3.35 19.29 2.88
CA GLU A 16 -2.38 19.27 1.78
C GLU A 16 -1.70 20.64 1.62
N SER A 17 -2.48 21.72 1.60
CA SER A 17 -1.97 23.09 1.52
C SER A 17 -0.95 23.42 2.62
N THR A 18 -1.13 22.84 3.82
CA THR A 18 -0.23 23.03 4.96
C THR A 18 1.16 22.45 4.68
N VAL A 19 1.27 21.36 3.93
CA VAL A 19 2.57 20.79 3.52
C VAL A 19 3.39 21.83 2.76
N TYR A 20 2.82 22.46 1.73
CA TYR A 20 3.53 23.46 0.93
C TYR A 20 3.84 24.75 1.70
N ARG A 21 2.95 25.14 2.63
CA ARG A 21 3.22 26.27 3.55
C ARG A 21 4.42 25.98 4.44
N LEU A 22 4.54 24.77 4.98
CA LEU A 22 5.67 24.35 5.81
C LEU A 22 6.96 24.25 4.99
N LEU A 23 6.93 23.63 3.82
CA LEU A 23 8.07 23.56 2.91
C LEU A 23 8.58 24.97 2.57
N LYS A 24 7.70 25.88 2.16
CA LYS A 24 8.09 27.26 1.86
C LYS A 24 8.66 27.98 3.08
N ARG A 25 8.04 27.83 4.25
CA ARG A 25 8.46 28.51 5.48
C ARG A 25 9.84 28.04 5.98
N HIS A 26 10.09 26.74 5.96
CA HIS A 26 11.28 26.14 6.59
C HIS A 26 12.39 25.82 5.60
N CYS A 27 12.04 25.50 4.36
CA CYS A 27 12.99 25.09 3.33
C CYS A 27 13.12 26.11 2.20
N GLY A 28 12.33 27.19 2.15
CA GLY A 28 12.24 28.08 0.97
C GLY A 28 13.53 28.79 0.54
N GLN A 29 14.56 28.83 1.39
CA GLN A 29 15.90 29.38 1.07
C GLN A 29 16.97 28.29 0.94
N GLN A 30 16.59 27.02 1.08
CA GLN A 30 17.50 25.87 1.00
C GLN A 30 17.70 25.45 -0.46
N PRO A 31 18.89 24.97 -0.84
CA PRO A 31 19.18 24.56 -2.22
C PRO A 31 18.27 23.42 -2.70
N TYR A 32 17.80 22.57 -1.78
CA TYR A 32 16.91 21.45 -2.07
C TYR A 32 15.41 21.79 -2.08
N TYR A 33 15.03 23.07 -1.93
CA TYR A 33 13.61 23.46 -1.83
C TYR A 33 12.78 22.98 -3.02
N VAL A 34 13.27 23.22 -4.24
CA VAL A 34 12.56 22.85 -5.48
C VAL A 34 12.45 21.33 -5.60
N HIS A 35 13.51 20.60 -5.27
CA HIS A 35 13.47 19.13 -5.25
C HIS A 35 12.42 18.59 -4.28
N LEU A 36 12.31 19.15 -3.07
CA LEU A 36 11.25 18.76 -2.15
C LEU A 36 9.86 19.11 -2.70
N LEU A 37 9.68 20.32 -3.23
CA LEU A 37 8.39 20.73 -3.80
C LEU A 37 7.95 19.78 -4.92
N GLU A 38 8.82 19.48 -5.87
CA GLU A 38 8.55 18.55 -6.97
C GLU A 38 8.32 17.12 -6.48
N LEU A 39 9.10 16.65 -5.50
CA LEU A 39 8.94 15.32 -4.92
C LEU A 39 7.57 15.15 -4.25
N PHE A 40 7.12 16.13 -3.47
CA PHE A 40 5.81 16.10 -2.83
C PHE A 40 4.69 16.15 -3.86
N LEU A 41 4.73 17.07 -4.83
CA LEU A 41 3.73 17.17 -5.90
C LEU A 41 3.64 15.88 -6.73
N GLN A 42 4.78 15.33 -7.15
CA GLN A 42 4.84 14.10 -7.92
C GLN A 42 4.29 12.91 -7.13
N THR A 43 4.58 12.85 -5.82
CA THR A 43 4.09 11.77 -4.96
C THR A 43 2.58 11.88 -4.72
N SER A 44 2.04 13.09 -4.54
CA SER A 44 0.59 13.33 -4.46
C SER A 44 -0.09 12.81 -5.73
N TYR A 45 0.39 13.23 -6.90
CA TYR A 45 -0.14 12.78 -8.19
C TYR A 45 -0.09 11.24 -8.36
N GLN A 46 1.03 10.62 -7.98
CA GLN A 46 1.17 9.16 -8.01
C GLN A 46 0.16 8.47 -7.09
N THR A 47 -0.06 9.02 -5.90
CA THR A 47 -1.01 8.48 -4.92
C THR A 47 -2.44 8.61 -5.43
N GLU A 48 -2.81 9.76 -5.99
CA GLU A 48 -4.11 10.02 -6.60
C GLU A 48 -4.39 9.09 -7.79
N LEU A 49 -3.39 8.86 -8.66
CA LEU A 49 -3.50 7.87 -9.73
C LEU A 49 -3.73 6.46 -9.19
N GLY A 50 -3.02 6.08 -8.12
CA GLY A 50 -3.22 4.80 -7.43
C GLY A 50 -4.62 4.66 -6.83
N GLN A 51 -5.13 5.72 -6.20
CA GLN A 51 -6.49 5.78 -5.66
C GLN A 51 -7.54 5.69 -6.78
N ALA A 52 -7.35 6.42 -7.87
CA ALA A 52 -8.23 6.31 -9.03
C ALA A 52 -8.24 4.87 -9.53
N LEU A 53 -7.07 4.25 -9.73
CA LEU A 53 -6.94 2.87 -10.18
C LEU A 53 -7.63 1.87 -9.24
N ASP A 54 -7.53 2.05 -7.92
CA ASP A 54 -8.24 1.25 -6.93
C ASP A 54 -9.77 1.34 -7.13
N LEU A 55 -10.29 2.56 -7.21
CA LEU A 55 -11.73 2.83 -7.33
C LEU A 55 -12.34 2.32 -8.66
N ILE A 56 -11.68 2.52 -9.80
CA ILE A 56 -12.17 1.99 -11.10
C ILE A 56 -12.02 0.47 -11.22
N THR A 57 -11.15 -0.14 -10.43
CA THR A 57 -11.01 -1.60 -10.37
C THR A 57 -12.15 -2.23 -9.58
N ALA A 58 -12.62 -1.54 -8.52
CA ALA A 58 -13.61 -2.01 -7.56
C ALA A 58 -14.84 -1.09 -7.49
N PRO A 59 -15.67 -1.00 -8.54
CA PRO A 59 -16.87 -0.18 -8.50
C PRO A 59 -17.88 -0.73 -7.46
N VAL A 60 -18.56 0.17 -6.76
CA VAL A 60 -19.43 -0.17 -5.61
C VAL A 60 -20.70 -0.92 -6.04
N ASP A 61 -21.16 -0.68 -7.26
CA ASP A 61 -22.40 -1.21 -7.81
C ASP A 61 -22.22 -2.54 -8.58
N ARG A 62 -20.97 -2.95 -8.86
CA ARG A 62 -20.68 -4.14 -9.67
C ARG A 62 -19.44 -4.89 -9.18
N VAL A 63 -19.62 -6.16 -8.85
CA VAL A 63 -18.52 -7.10 -8.63
C VAL A 63 -18.04 -7.61 -9.98
N ASP A 64 -16.76 -7.39 -10.29
CA ASP A 64 -16.11 -7.83 -11.54
C ASP A 64 -14.74 -8.43 -11.21
N LEU A 65 -14.75 -9.68 -10.77
CA LEU A 65 -13.54 -10.38 -10.32
C LEU A 65 -12.52 -10.60 -11.45
N GLU A 66 -12.90 -10.47 -12.72
CA GLU A 66 -11.97 -10.57 -13.85
C GLU A 66 -10.93 -9.44 -13.84
N ARG A 67 -11.26 -8.30 -13.21
CA ARG A 67 -10.31 -7.18 -13.05
C ARG A 67 -9.28 -7.43 -11.96
N PHE A 68 -9.53 -8.38 -11.06
CA PHE A 68 -8.67 -8.66 -9.90
C PHE A 68 -7.52 -9.58 -10.29
N SER A 69 -6.57 -9.01 -11.02
CA SER A 69 -5.32 -9.66 -11.43
C SER A 69 -4.14 -9.20 -10.59
N GLU A 70 -3.11 -10.05 -10.51
CA GLU A 70 -1.83 -9.70 -9.85
C GLU A 70 -1.21 -8.43 -10.44
N GLN A 71 -1.26 -8.27 -11.77
CA GLN A 71 -0.75 -7.08 -12.44
C GLN A 71 -1.49 -5.81 -12.00
N ARG A 72 -2.83 -5.89 -11.92
CA ARG A 72 -3.65 -4.76 -11.46
C ARG A 72 -3.36 -4.42 -10.00
N TYR A 73 -3.30 -5.43 -9.15
CA TYR A 73 -2.96 -5.28 -7.74
C TYR A 73 -1.61 -4.58 -7.55
N LYS A 74 -0.54 -5.10 -8.17
CA LYS A 74 0.80 -4.49 -8.08
C LYS A 74 0.83 -3.04 -8.55
N ALA A 75 0.07 -2.71 -9.60
CA ALA A 75 -0.05 -1.33 -10.06
C ALA A 75 -0.75 -0.44 -9.03
N ILE A 76 -1.89 -0.89 -8.45
CA ILE A 76 -2.60 -0.15 -7.39
C ILE A 76 -1.65 0.10 -6.22
N VAL A 77 -1.04 -0.95 -5.68
CA VAL A 77 -0.17 -0.86 -4.49
C VAL A 77 1.03 0.04 -4.72
N LYS A 78 1.70 -0.11 -5.87
CA LYS A 78 2.87 0.72 -6.23
C LYS A 78 2.54 2.20 -6.16
N TYR A 79 1.42 2.60 -6.76
CA TYR A 79 1.04 4.01 -6.86
C TYR A 79 0.33 4.54 -5.62
N LYS A 80 -0.64 3.78 -5.09
CA LYS A 80 -1.47 4.17 -3.96
C LYS A 80 -0.70 4.20 -2.64
N THR A 81 0.31 3.34 -2.47
CA THR A 81 0.96 3.13 -1.15
C THR A 81 2.47 3.31 -1.19
N ALA A 82 3.16 2.66 -2.14
CA ALA A 82 4.61 2.54 -2.04
C ALA A 82 5.37 3.88 -2.19
N PHE A 83 4.90 4.78 -3.06
CA PHE A 83 5.56 6.08 -3.25
C PHE A 83 5.51 6.96 -2.00
N TYR A 84 4.32 7.22 -1.44
CA TYR A 84 4.20 8.15 -0.33
C TYR A 84 4.65 7.57 1.01
N SER A 85 4.43 6.26 1.24
CA SER A 85 4.77 5.63 2.52
C SER A 85 6.25 5.32 2.67
N PHE A 86 6.95 5.00 1.57
CA PHE A 86 8.33 4.52 1.61
C PHE A 86 9.30 5.38 0.81
N TYR A 87 9.00 5.67 -0.46
CA TYR A 87 9.94 6.42 -1.30
C TYR A 87 10.07 7.89 -0.86
N LEU A 88 8.95 8.61 -0.70
CA LEU A 88 8.90 10.02 -0.32
C LEU A 88 9.74 10.36 0.92
N PRO A 89 9.57 9.71 2.09
CA PRO A 89 10.32 10.10 3.29
C PRO A 89 11.84 9.90 3.13
N VAL A 90 12.27 8.84 2.45
CA VAL A 90 13.71 8.58 2.23
C VAL A 90 14.27 9.53 1.16
N ALA A 91 13.56 9.73 0.05
CA ALA A 91 13.98 10.64 -1.01
C ALA A 91 14.05 12.10 -0.52
N ALA A 92 13.11 12.53 0.34
CA ALA A 92 13.15 13.84 0.96
C ALA A 92 14.41 14.01 1.83
N ALA A 93 14.75 12.99 2.64
CA ALA A 93 15.97 13.00 3.45
C ALA A 93 17.24 12.99 2.58
N MET A 94 17.25 12.26 1.46
CA MET A 94 18.36 12.25 0.50
C MET A 94 18.62 13.65 -0.07
N TYR A 95 17.59 14.34 -0.57
CA TYR A 95 17.72 15.71 -1.06
C TYR A 95 18.20 16.67 0.04
N MET A 96 17.68 16.55 1.26
CA MET A 96 18.11 17.36 2.40
C MET A 96 19.56 17.11 2.82
N ALA A 97 20.08 15.90 2.56
CA ALA A 97 21.47 15.53 2.78
C ALA A 97 22.41 15.89 1.60
N GLY A 98 21.89 16.56 0.55
CA GLY A 98 22.65 16.94 -0.64
C GLY A 98 22.89 15.78 -1.62
N ILE A 99 22.09 14.71 -1.55
CA ILE A 99 22.12 13.58 -2.48
C ILE A 99 20.99 13.79 -3.49
N ASP A 100 21.31 14.31 -4.68
CA ASP A 100 20.37 14.64 -5.75
C ASP A 100 20.53 13.79 -7.01
N SER A 101 21.54 12.90 -7.03
CA SER A 101 21.84 12.05 -8.17
C SER A 101 20.71 11.07 -8.49
N GLU A 102 20.34 11.01 -9.77
CA GLU A 102 19.29 10.15 -10.30
C GLU A 102 19.58 8.66 -10.04
N GLU A 103 20.85 8.24 -10.12
CA GLU A 103 21.27 6.86 -9.88
C GLU A 103 20.96 6.42 -8.45
N GLU A 104 21.33 7.23 -7.45
CA GLU A 104 21.09 6.97 -6.04
C GLU A 104 19.59 6.95 -5.73
N HIS A 105 18.81 7.88 -6.29
CA HIS A 105 17.35 7.88 -6.15
C HIS A 105 16.70 6.67 -6.82
N ALA A 106 17.17 6.23 -7.98
CA ALA A 106 16.68 5.03 -8.66
C ALA A 106 16.97 3.76 -7.85
N ASN A 107 18.17 3.66 -7.28
CA ASN A 107 18.58 2.56 -6.40
C ASN A 107 17.73 2.50 -5.13
N ALA A 108 17.52 3.64 -4.46
CA ALA A 108 16.64 3.72 -3.30
C ALA A 108 15.19 3.33 -3.66
N ARG A 109 14.68 3.83 -4.80
CA ARG A 109 13.34 3.52 -5.29
C ARG A 109 13.14 2.02 -5.56
N ALA A 110 14.13 1.33 -6.10
CA ALA A 110 14.04 -0.12 -6.34
C ALA A 110 13.80 -0.92 -5.05
N ILE A 111 14.41 -0.51 -3.95
CA ILE A 111 14.21 -1.13 -2.63
C ILE A 111 12.86 -0.71 -2.04
N LEU A 112 12.58 0.59 -2.03
CA LEU A 112 11.45 1.17 -1.29
C LEU A 112 10.10 0.85 -1.92
N LEU A 113 10.04 0.68 -3.25
CA LEU A 113 8.81 0.25 -3.90
C LEU A 113 8.46 -1.22 -3.60
N GLU A 114 9.45 -2.10 -3.54
CA GLU A 114 9.23 -3.49 -3.10
C GLU A 114 8.79 -3.54 -1.63
N MET A 115 9.39 -2.67 -0.80
CA MET A 115 9.01 -2.55 0.61
C MET A 115 7.56 -2.09 0.77
N GLY A 116 7.12 -1.13 -0.05
CA GLY A 116 5.74 -0.69 -0.10
C GLY A 116 4.77 -1.74 -0.59
N GLU A 117 5.18 -2.59 -1.54
CA GLU A 117 4.38 -3.75 -1.97
C GLU A 117 4.15 -4.70 -0.80
N PHE A 118 5.23 -5.12 -0.14
CA PHE A 118 5.16 -5.99 1.02
C PHE A 118 4.28 -5.41 2.13
N PHE A 119 4.44 -4.12 2.43
CA PHE A 119 3.65 -3.44 3.47
C PHE A 119 2.15 -3.45 3.19
N GLN A 120 1.73 -3.22 1.94
CA GLN A 120 0.31 -3.24 1.58
C GLN A 120 -0.25 -4.67 1.58
N VAL A 121 0.52 -5.68 1.16
CA VAL A 121 0.11 -7.09 1.30
C VAL A 121 -0.15 -7.43 2.77
N GLN A 122 0.68 -6.92 3.69
CA GLN A 122 0.44 -7.09 5.12
C GLN A 122 -0.81 -6.34 5.60
N ASP A 123 -1.07 -5.11 5.11
CA ASP A 123 -2.29 -4.37 5.48
C ASP A 123 -3.55 -5.11 5.01
N ASP A 124 -3.57 -5.61 3.78
CA ASP A 124 -4.67 -6.41 3.23
C ASP A 124 -4.87 -7.74 4.01
N TYR A 125 -3.78 -8.39 4.41
CA TYR A 125 -3.85 -9.58 5.25
C TYR A 125 -4.45 -9.28 6.62
N LEU A 126 -3.95 -8.22 7.28
CA LEU A 126 -4.41 -7.78 8.60
C LEU A 126 -5.86 -7.24 8.56
N ASP A 127 -6.31 -6.69 7.44
CA ASP A 127 -7.70 -6.28 7.26
C ASP A 127 -8.66 -7.49 7.39
N CYS A 128 -8.28 -8.62 6.81
CA CYS A 128 -9.13 -9.82 6.88
C CYS A 128 -8.91 -10.66 8.15
N PHE A 129 -7.66 -10.90 8.53
CA PHE A 129 -7.26 -11.88 9.54
C PHE A 129 -6.68 -11.28 10.82
N GLY A 130 -6.41 -9.98 10.83
CA GLY A 130 -5.90 -9.27 12.01
C GLY A 130 -6.96 -9.14 13.10
N ASP A 131 -6.50 -9.08 14.34
CA ASP A 131 -7.37 -8.79 15.49
C ASP A 131 -7.72 -7.29 15.51
N PRO A 132 -9.01 -6.90 15.44
CA PRO A 132 -9.43 -5.50 15.51
C PRO A 132 -8.92 -4.74 16.74
N GLU A 133 -8.70 -5.43 17.87
CA GLU A 133 -8.13 -4.79 19.08
C GLU A 133 -6.67 -4.37 18.88
N VAL A 134 -5.94 -5.09 18.03
CA VAL A 134 -4.52 -4.81 17.72
C VAL A 134 -4.41 -3.84 16.54
N THR A 135 -5.16 -4.07 15.46
CA THR A 135 -5.13 -3.21 14.27
C THR A 135 -5.79 -1.85 14.53
N GLY A 136 -6.71 -1.78 15.50
CA GLY A 136 -7.50 -0.59 15.84
C GLY A 136 -8.62 -0.29 14.84
N LYS A 137 -8.89 -1.21 13.89
CA LYS A 137 -9.96 -1.09 12.90
C LYS A 137 -10.59 -2.45 12.61
N VAL A 138 -11.88 -2.45 12.30
CA VAL A 138 -12.55 -3.59 11.67
C VAL A 138 -12.26 -3.53 10.19
N GLY A 139 -11.77 -4.61 9.59
CA GLY A 139 -11.49 -4.63 8.17
C GLY A 139 -12.73 -4.64 7.29
N THR A 140 -12.62 -3.99 6.13
CA THR A 140 -13.75 -3.72 5.23
C THR A 140 -13.47 -4.11 3.78
N ASP A 141 -12.29 -4.63 3.44
CA ASP A 141 -11.88 -4.87 2.05
C ASP A 141 -12.88 -5.74 1.28
N ILE A 142 -13.44 -6.77 1.93
CA ILE A 142 -14.43 -7.68 1.32
C ILE A 142 -15.73 -6.93 1.01
N GLN A 143 -16.22 -6.14 1.96
CA GLN A 143 -17.47 -5.36 1.83
C GLN A 143 -17.33 -4.26 0.78
N ASP A 144 -16.16 -3.64 0.73
CA ASP A 144 -15.84 -2.52 -0.15
C ASP A 144 -15.41 -2.97 -1.55
N ASN A 145 -15.55 -4.27 -1.85
CA ASN A 145 -15.22 -4.87 -3.15
C ASN A 145 -13.75 -4.65 -3.55
N LYS A 146 -12.84 -4.52 -2.58
CA LYS A 146 -11.45 -4.16 -2.86
C LYS A 146 -10.71 -5.24 -3.61
N CYS A 147 -9.87 -4.81 -4.55
CA CYS A 147 -8.87 -5.65 -5.20
C CYS A 147 -7.68 -5.85 -4.23
N SER A 148 -7.91 -6.55 -3.13
CA SER A 148 -6.88 -6.87 -2.12
C SER A 148 -5.98 -8.02 -2.57
N TRP A 149 -4.83 -8.17 -1.92
CA TRP A 149 -3.95 -9.32 -2.16
C TRP A 149 -4.68 -10.65 -1.98
N LEU A 150 -5.52 -10.75 -0.95
CA LEU A 150 -6.22 -11.98 -0.60
C LEU A 150 -7.17 -12.45 -1.71
N VAL A 151 -7.95 -11.54 -2.31
CA VAL A 151 -8.88 -11.95 -3.39
C VAL A 151 -8.13 -12.37 -4.64
N VAL A 152 -7.06 -11.65 -4.99
CA VAL A 152 -6.19 -12.02 -6.13
C VAL A 152 -5.55 -13.38 -5.92
N GLU A 153 -5.08 -13.65 -4.71
CA GLU A 153 -4.43 -14.90 -4.36
C GLU A 153 -5.42 -16.07 -4.24
N CYS A 154 -6.65 -15.80 -3.77
CA CYS A 154 -7.77 -16.73 -3.76
C CYS A 154 -8.15 -17.16 -5.18
N LEU A 155 -8.31 -16.20 -6.11
CA LEU A 155 -8.72 -16.45 -7.50
C LEU A 155 -7.78 -17.39 -8.26
N ARG A 156 -6.51 -17.50 -7.84
CA ARG A 156 -5.52 -18.44 -8.40
C ARG A 156 -5.65 -19.87 -7.92
N ARG A 157 -6.42 -20.11 -6.84
CA ARG A 157 -6.52 -21.40 -6.13
C ARG A 157 -7.90 -22.04 -6.22
N VAL A 158 -8.92 -21.23 -6.45
CA VAL A 158 -10.31 -21.68 -6.37
C VAL A 158 -10.72 -22.59 -7.52
N THR A 159 -11.55 -23.60 -7.23
CA THR A 159 -12.29 -24.35 -8.24
C THR A 159 -13.40 -23.48 -8.86
N PRO A 160 -14.03 -23.90 -9.97
CA PRO A 160 -15.18 -23.18 -10.54
C PRO A 160 -16.32 -22.97 -9.54
N GLU A 161 -16.60 -23.93 -8.67
CA GLU A 161 -17.64 -23.85 -7.64
C GLU A 161 -17.27 -22.84 -6.55
N GLN A 162 -16.02 -22.87 -6.09
CA GLN A 162 -15.50 -21.92 -5.12
C GLN A 162 -15.45 -20.49 -5.69
N ARG A 163 -15.15 -20.35 -6.98
CA ARG A 163 -15.20 -19.06 -7.68
C ARG A 163 -16.62 -18.50 -7.71
N ARG A 164 -17.64 -19.30 -8.02
CA ARG A 164 -19.05 -18.86 -7.97
C ARG A 164 -19.45 -18.41 -6.58
N LEU A 165 -19.02 -19.14 -5.54
CA LEU A 165 -19.21 -18.71 -4.15
C LEU A 165 -18.59 -17.33 -3.91
N LEU A 166 -17.37 -17.10 -4.39
CA LEU A 166 -16.72 -15.79 -4.26
C LEU A 166 -17.52 -14.69 -5.00
N GLU A 167 -17.98 -14.94 -6.23
CA GLU A 167 -18.78 -13.99 -7.03
C GLU A 167 -20.11 -13.61 -6.36
N GLU A 168 -20.76 -14.55 -5.66
CA GLU A 168 -22.02 -14.32 -4.95
C GLU A 168 -21.86 -13.52 -3.64
N ASN A 169 -20.71 -13.67 -2.97
CA ASN A 169 -20.51 -13.21 -1.60
C ASN A 169 -19.53 -12.04 -1.45
N TYR A 170 -18.62 -11.80 -2.40
CA TYR A 170 -17.66 -10.68 -2.36
C TYR A 170 -18.33 -9.34 -2.70
N GLY A 171 -17.85 -8.22 -2.14
CA GLY A 171 -18.45 -6.89 -2.36
C GLY A 171 -19.85 -6.73 -1.75
N ARG A 172 -20.16 -7.52 -0.72
CA ARG A 172 -21.46 -7.55 -0.05
C ARG A 172 -21.33 -7.08 1.39
N LYS A 173 -22.31 -6.32 1.87
CA LYS A 173 -22.29 -5.73 3.22
C LYS A 173 -22.79 -6.69 4.28
N GLU A 174 -23.52 -7.72 3.87
CA GLU A 174 -24.14 -8.69 4.75
C GLU A 174 -23.08 -9.55 5.47
N PRO A 175 -23.04 -9.59 6.82
CA PRO A 175 -21.98 -10.26 7.57
C PRO A 175 -21.81 -11.74 7.26
N GLU A 176 -22.89 -12.46 6.94
CA GLU A 176 -22.83 -13.87 6.59
C GLU A 176 -22.13 -14.12 5.26
N LYS A 177 -22.21 -13.18 4.31
CA LYS A 177 -21.50 -13.26 3.03
C LYS A 177 -20.01 -12.98 3.22
N VAL A 178 -19.68 -11.98 4.03
CA VAL A 178 -18.29 -11.71 4.44
C VAL A 178 -17.68 -12.94 5.13
N ALA A 179 -18.42 -13.56 6.06
CA ALA A 179 -17.96 -14.77 6.75
C ALA A 179 -17.69 -15.93 5.78
N ARG A 180 -18.54 -16.16 4.77
CA ARG A 180 -18.32 -17.17 3.73
C ARG A 180 -17.05 -16.93 2.92
N VAL A 181 -16.74 -15.68 2.59
CA VAL A 181 -15.48 -15.32 1.91
C VAL A 181 -14.29 -15.63 2.81
N LYS A 182 -14.34 -15.23 4.09
CA LYS A 182 -13.27 -15.54 5.06
C LYS A 182 -13.06 -17.04 5.25
N GLU A 183 -14.14 -17.82 5.36
CA GLU A 183 -14.06 -19.29 5.39
C GLU A 183 -13.42 -19.87 4.13
N LEU A 184 -13.76 -19.34 2.95
CA LEU A 184 -13.13 -19.77 1.70
C LEU A 184 -11.63 -19.48 1.73
N TYR A 185 -11.20 -18.29 2.18
CA TYR A 185 -9.79 -17.93 2.32
C TYR A 185 -9.03 -18.89 3.23
N GLU A 186 -9.63 -19.30 4.35
CA GLU A 186 -9.06 -20.34 5.23
C GLU A 186 -8.95 -21.69 4.50
N ARG A 187 -10.01 -22.13 3.82
CA ARG A 187 -10.05 -23.43 3.11
C ARG A 187 -9.04 -23.53 1.98
N VAL A 188 -8.76 -22.42 1.28
CA VAL A 188 -7.73 -22.38 0.22
C VAL A 188 -6.33 -22.04 0.76
N GLY A 189 -6.16 -21.96 2.08
CA GLY A 189 -4.87 -21.85 2.74
C GLY A 189 -4.18 -20.49 2.59
N LEU A 190 -4.94 -19.38 2.58
CA LEU A 190 -4.34 -18.04 2.40
C LEU A 190 -3.43 -17.60 3.55
N ARG A 191 -3.62 -18.11 4.78
CA ARG A 191 -2.68 -17.86 5.89
C ARG A 191 -1.28 -18.40 5.59
N ALA A 192 -1.19 -19.67 5.22
CA ALA A 192 0.08 -20.29 4.85
C ALA A 192 0.69 -19.63 3.60
N ALA A 193 -0.15 -19.20 2.64
CA ALA A 193 0.31 -18.45 1.48
C ALA A 193 0.97 -17.11 1.86
N PHE A 194 0.36 -16.38 2.81
CA PHE A 194 0.87 -15.12 3.31
C PHE A 194 2.17 -15.32 4.09
N GLU A 195 2.24 -16.29 5.01
CA GLU A 195 3.46 -16.61 5.76
C GLU A 195 4.63 -16.91 4.79
N ALA A 196 4.38 -17.71 3.76
CA ALA A 196 5.40 -18.02 2.76
C ALA A 196 5.76 -16.79 1.90
N TYR A 197 4.80 -15.90 1.60
CA TYR A 197 5.06 -14.63 0.91
C TYR A 197 5.90 -13.70 1.78
N GLU A 198 5.56 -13.54 3.07
CA GLU A 198 6.26 -12.66 4.01
C GLU A 198 7.74 -13.04 4.13
N GLU A 199 8.05 -14.32 4.31
CA GLU A 199 9.44 -14.79 4.39
C GLU A 199 10.21 -14.53 3.08
N ARG A 200 9.59 -14.80 1.92
CA ARG A 200 10.22 -14.54 0.60
C ARG A 200 10.42 -13.06 0.35
N SER A 201 9.44 -12.22 0.70
CA SER A 201 9.50 -10.77 0.53
C SER A 201 10.59 -10.15 1.40
N TYR A 202 10.73 -10.62 2.65
CA TYR A 202 11.79 -10.16 3.53
C TYR A 202 13.19 -10.56 3.01
N ALA A 203 13.38 -11.80 2.57
CA ALA A 203 14.63 -12.24 1.95
C ALA A 203 14.96 -11.42 0.69
N ARG A 204 13.97 -11.19 -0.18
CA ARG A 204 14.14 -10.36 -1.38
C ARG A 204 14.51 -8.92 -1.04
N LEU A 205 13.93 -8.33 0.01
CA LEU A 205 14.32 -7.00 0.47
C LEU A 205 15.79 -6.98 0.88
N GLN A 206 16.27 -7.97 1.64
CA GLN A 206 17.69 -8.07 2.01
C GLN A 206 18.61 -8.14 0.78
N GLU A 207 18.24 -8.93 -0.24
CA GLU A 207 18.98 -9.01 -1.49
C GLU A 207 19.00 -7.67 -2.26
N LEU A 208 17.86 -6.97 -2.33
CA LEU A 208 17.76 -5.66 -2.96
C LEU A 208 18.61 -4.62 -2.23
N VAL A 209 18.60 -4.62 -0.89
CA VAL A 209 19.47 -3.74 -0.09
C VAL A 209 20.94 -4.03 -0.42
N ALA A 210 21.36 -5.29 -0.39
CA ALA A 210 22.74 -5.67 -0.70
C ALA A 210 23.17 -5.26 -2.12
N ARG A 211 22.24 -5.29 -3.09
CA ARG A 211 22.50 -4.92 -4.48
C ARG A 211 22.56 -3.41 -4.71
N HIS A 212 21.62 -2.67 -4.14
CA HIS A 212 21.33 -1.28 -4.50
C HIS A 212 21.82 -0.24 -3.48
N ALA A 213 22.03 -0.59 -2.21
CA ALA A 213 22.49 0.36 -1.18
C ALA A 213 24.02 0.62 -1.23
N ARG A 214 24.63 0.70 -2.42
CA ARG A 214 26.10 0.81 -2.55
C ARG A 214 26.66 2.14 -2.04
N ARG A 215 25.94 3.24 -2.29
CA ARG A 215 26.33 4.62 -1.91
C ARG A 215 25.46 5.20 -0.80
N LEU A 216 24.53 4.42 -0.26
CA LEU A 216 23.63 4.81 0.83
C LEU A 216 23.82 3.82 1.98
N PRO A 217 23.85 4.26 3.25
CA PRO A 217 23.97 3.33 4.37
C PRO A 217 22.87 2.26 4.35
N PRO A 218 23.20 0.95 4.25
CA PRO A 218 22.21 -0.13 4.21
C PRO A 218 21.28 -0.13 5.43
N GLY A 219 21.77 0.36 6.57
CA GLY A 219 21.01 0.48 7.82
C GLY A 219 19.68 1.23 7.66
N ILE A 220 19.63 2.26 6.80
CA ILE A 220 18.39 3.02 6.54
C ILE A 220 17.28 2.08 6.05
N PHE A 221 17.60 1.20 5.09
CA PHE A 221 16.64 0.27 4.51
C PHE A 221 16.37 -0.94 5.41
N LEU A 222 17.41 -1.46 6.07
CA LEU A 222 17.28 -2.62 6.96
C LEU A 222 16.47 -2.31 8.22
N ASP A 223 16.62 -1.11 8.77
CA ASP A 223 15.83 -0.66 9.92
C ASP A 223 14.35 -0.50 9.55
N LEU A 224 14.06 0.06 8.37
CA LEU A 224 12.69 0.13 7.84
C LEU A 224 12.11 -1.26 7.59
N ALA A 225 12.86 -2.16 6.95
CA ALA A 225 12.43 -3.53 6.72
C ALA A 225 12.13 -4.28 8.03
N ARG A 226 12.98 -4.10 9.05
CA ARG A 226 12.76 -4.69 10.39
C ARG A 226 11.52 -4.16 11.10
N LYS A 227 11.14 -2.90 10.87
CA LYS A 227 9.92 -2.32 11.46
C LYS A 227 8.63 -2.91 10.88
N ILE A 228 8.65 -3.32 9.62
CA ILE A 228 7.45 -3.84 8.94
C ILE A 228 7.39 -5.36 8.93
N TYR A 229 8.51 -6.07 8.96
CA TYR A 229 8.53 -7.53 8.96
C TYR A 229 7.87 -8.10 10.21
N LYS A 230 6.90 -9.02 10.04
CA LYS A 230 6.10 -9.62 11.12
C LYS A 230 5.39 -8.59 12.00
N ARG A 231 5.04 -7.43 11.43
CA ARG A 231 4.26 -6.42 12.13
C ARG A 231 2.87 -6.97 12.47
N GLN A 232 2.41 -6.65 13.67
CA GLN A 232 1.04 -6.93 14.09
C GLN A 232 0.10 -5.74 13.88
N LYS A 233 0.64 -4.59 13.46
CA LYS A 233 -0.09 -3.33 13.22
C LYS A 233 0.51 -2.57 12.03
#